data_AF-A0A0F2IGN2-F1
#
_entry.id   AF-A0A0F2IGN2-F1
#
_cell.length_a   1.000
_cell.length_b   1.000
_cell.length_c   1.000
_cell.angle_alpha   90.00
_cell.angle_beta   90.00
_cell.angle_gamma   90.00
#
_symmetry.space_group_name_H-M   'P 1'
#
loop_
_entity.id
_entity.type
_entity.pdbx_description
1 polymer ?
#
loop_
_entity_poly.entity_id
_entity_poly.type
_entity_poly.pdbx_seq_one_letter_code
_entity_poly.pdbx_strand_id
1 'polypeptide(L)'
;MKKVLPLLLLTCASAQAQTHSPELTQLLSEIHEQYNSPTLMSIDKKDMADLTKLPYFLQHIDETDTVESIRLNAYLQGLQSAYFGSANRQQDLGGNHWFCMRDTMALDPKRHPEFIKKMIWTVLEKTAKNDPQKFRRANYAGSFGVSIDYIIEYGLQTEYPCYDPIPKDLQLPSWKY
;
A
#
# COMPACT_ATOMS: atom_id res chain seq x y z
N MET A 1 46.80 -34.15 7.27
CA MET A 1 46.61 -32.72 6.91
C MET A 1 45.16 -32.55 6.48
N LYS A 2 44.42 -31.67 7.17
CA LYS A 2 42.96 -31.50 7.06
C LYS A 2 42.60 -30.88 5.71
N LYS A 3 41.76 -31.57 4.92
CA LYS A 3 41.13 -31.00 3.73
C LYS A 3 40.00 -30.07 4.20
N VAL A 4 40.17 -28.76 4.02
CA VAL A 4 39.10 -27.79 4.25
C VAL A 4 38.23 -27.82 3.00
N LEU A 5 37.02 -28.36 3.15
CA LEU A 5 35.97 -28.32 2.13
C LEU A 5 35.43 -26.89 2.09
N PRO A 6 35.39 -26.20 0.94
CA PRO A 6 34.71 -24.92 0.88
C PRO A 6 33.21 -25.21 0.92
N LEU A 7 32.58 -24.88 2.05
CA LEU A 7 31.12 -24.83 2.11
C LEU A 7 30.66 -23.71 1.17
N LEU A 8 30.01 -24.11 0.07
CA LEU A 8 29.18 -23.24 -0.74
C LEU A 8 28.11 -22.62 0.16
N LEU A 9 28.34 -21.38 0.59
CA LEU A 9 27.28 -20.52 1.10
C LEU A 9 26.51 -19.98 -0.11
N LEU A 10 25.64 -20.83 -0.66
CA LEU A 10 24.48 -20.36 -1.40
C LEU A 10 23.60 -19.62 -0.39
N THR A 11 23.81 -18.31 -0.24
CA THR A 11 22.82 -17.45 0.37
C THR A 11 21.62 -17.47 -0.58
N CYS A 12 20.63 -18.31 -0.25
CA CYS A 12 19.29 -18.19 -0.79
C CYS A 12 18.75 -16.81 -0.42
N ALA A 13 19.00 -15.82 -1.27
CA ALA A 13 18.20 -14.60 -1.32
C ALA A 13 16.84 -14.99 -1.91
N SER A 14 16.03 -15.71 -1.13
CA SER A 14 14.62 -15.95 -1.43
C SER A 14 13.82 -14.71 -1.04
N ALA A 15 14.24 -13.54 -1.51
CA ALA A 15 13.28 -12.46 -1.70
C ALA A 15 12.49 -12.89 -2.94
N GLN A 16 11.25 -13.37 -2.76
CA GLN A 16 10.29 -13.27 -3.85
C GLN A 16 10.18 -11.77 -4.13
N ALA A 17 11.02 -11.25 -5.02
CA ALA A 17 10.86 -9.92 -5.56
C ALA A 17 9.43 -9.89 -6.10
N GLN A 18 8.59 -9.08 -5.48
CA GLN A 18 7.20 -8.97 -5.92
C GLN A 18 7.26 -8.43 -7.35
N THR A 19 6.94 -9.28 -8.32
CA THR A 19 7.05 -8.90 -9.73
C THR A 19 5.90 -7.96 -10.04
N HIS A 20 6.19 -6.66 -9.99
CA HIS A 20 5.27 -5.60 -10.39
C HIS A 20 5.17 -5.49 -11.91
N SER A 21 4.09 -4.88 -12.40
CA SER A 21 3.99 -4.53 -13.83
C SER A 21 5.14 -3.59 -14.25
N PRO A 22 5.51 -3.55 -15.55
CA PRO A 22 6.46 -2.55 -16.05
C PRO A 22 6.03 -1.12 -15.73
N GLU A 23 4.73 -0.82 -15.80
CA GLU A 23 4.17 0.50 -15.49
C GLU A 23 4.37 0.87 -14.02
N LEU A 24 4.08 -0.04 -13.10
CA LEU A 24 4.31 0.21 -11.68
C LEU A 24 5.80 0.25 -11.35
N THR A 25 6.60 -0.65 -11.91
CA THR A 25 8.06 -0.66 -11.72
C THR A 25 8.67 0.68 -12.12
N GLN A 26 8.29 1.21 -13.28
CA GLN A 26 8.73 2.52 -13.76
C GLN A 26 8.30 3.64 -12.82
N LEU A 27 7.03 3.65 -12.39
CA LEU A 27 6.52 4.64 -11.44
C LEU A 27 7.27 4.61 -10.10
N LEU A 28 7.53 3.42 -9.55
CA LEU A 28 8.26 3.27 -8.30
C LEU A 28 9.70 3.78 -8.42
N SER A 29 10.37 3.50 -9.55
CA SER A 29 11.71 4.03 -9.82
C SER A 29 11.72 5.56 -9.82
N GLU A 30 10.79 6.19 -10.55
CA GLU A 30 10.71 7.66 -10.62
C GLU A 30 10.42 8.29 -9.26
N ILE A 31 9.51 7.71 -8.48
CA ILE A 31 9.20 8.17 -7.11
C ILE A 31 10.44 8.04 -6.22
N HIS A 32 11.16 6.91 -6.30
CA HIS A 32 12.36 6.70 -5.51
C HIS A 32 13.49 7.68 -5.86
N GLU A 33 13.62 8.07 -7.13
CA GLU A 33 14.52 9.14 -7.54
C GLU A 33 14.17 10.47 -6.86
N GLN A 34 12.87 10.79 -6.72
CA GLN A 34 12.45 12.02 -6.03
C GLN A 34 12.83 12.02 -4.55
N TYR A 35 12.79 10.87 -3.88
CA TYR A 35 13.19 10.71 -2.47
C TYR A 35 14.67 10.97 -2.22
N ASN A 36 15.48 10.99 -3.28
CA ASN A 36 16.90 11.32 -3.22
C ASN A 36 17.21 12.72 -3.79
N SER A 37 16.19 13.50 -4.15
CA SER A 37 16.39 14.80 -4.78
C SER A 37 17.04 15.80 -3.82
N PRO A 38 18.06 16.55 -4.26
CA PRO A 38 18.67 17.61 -3.45
C PRO A 38 17.71 18.77 -3.18
N THR A 39 16.61 18.86 -3.92
CA THR A 39 15.61 19.93 -3.78
C THR A 39 14.42 19.54 -2.91
N LEU A 40 14.48 18.42 -2.19
CA LEU A 40 13.43 18.00 -1.26
C LEU A 40 13.12 19.09 -0.24
N MET A 41 11.85 19.47 -0.18
CA MET A 41 11.35 20.43 0.78
C MET A 41 11.33 19.83 2.19
N SER A 42 11.25 20.69 3.22
CA SER A 42 11.15 20.21 4.60
C SER A 42 9.86 19.41 4.85
N ILE A 43 8.78 19.73 4.13
CA ILE A 43 7.53 18.98 4.20
C ILE A 43 7.68 17.58 3.62
N ASP A 44 8.37 17.42 2.49
CA ASP A 44 8.59 16.12 1.86
C ASP A 44 9.36 15.18 2.80
N LYS A 45 10.40 15.70 3.46
CA LYS A 45 11.19 14.93 4.46
C LYS A 45 10.35 14.53 5.66
N LYS A 46 9.41 15.39 6.08
CA LYS A 46 8.48 15.08 7.18
C LYS A 46 7.52 13.98 6.75
N ASP A 47 6.94 14.07 5.56
CA ASP A 47 6.01 13.07 5.04
C ASP A 47 6.72 11.73 4.80
N MET A 48 8.00 11.74 4.42
CA MET A 48 8.83 10.53 4.33
C MET A 48 9.03 9.82 5.67
N ALA A 49 9.09 10.58 6.77
CA ALA A 49 9.21 10.03 8.12
C ALA A 49 7.86 9.70 8.78
N ASP A 50 6.74 10.03 8.13
CA ASP A 50 5.39 9.82 8.67
C ASP A 50 4.87 8.43 8.28
N LEU A 51 4.70 7.56 9.28
CA LEU A 51 4.23 6.19 9.13
C LEU A 51 2.88 6.05 8.40
N THR A 52 2.08 7.12 8.38
CA THR A 52 0.76 7.12 7.74
C THR A 52 0.83 7.37 6.23
N LYS A 53 1.99 7.75 5.69
CA LYS A 53 2.17 8.21 4.32
C LYS A 53 2.75 7.14 3.39
N LEU A 54 2.46 7.28 2.10
CA LEU A 54 2.96 6.37 1.06
C LEU A 54 4.49 6.23 1.03
N PRO A 55 5.31 7.29 1.18
CA PRO A 55 6.76 7.13 1.16
C PRO A 55 7.28 6.21 2.26
N TYR A 56 6.77 6.33 3.48
CA TYR A 56 7.18 5.47 4.59
C TYR A 56 6.89 4.00 4.29
N PHE A 57 5.71 3.72 3.70
CA PHE A 57 5.39 2.38 3.21
C PHE A 57 6.40 1.92 2.16
N LEU A 58 6.62 2.70 1.10
CA LEU A 58 7.51 2.32 -0.01
C LEU A 58 8.97 2.12 0.41
N GLN A 59 9.43 2.84 1.44
CA GLN A 59 10.79 2.72 1.96
C GLN A 59 10.98 1.48 2.84
N HIS A 60 9.96 1.07 3.60
CA HIS A 60 10.13 0.11 4.70
C HIS A 60 9.31 -1.18 4.57
N ILE A 61 8.46 -1.33 3.55
CA ILE A 61 7.55 -2.50 3.42
C ILE A 61 8.25 -3.83 3.10
N ASP A 62 9.44 -3.77 2.51
CA ASP A 62 10.24 -4.96 2.18
C ASP A 62 11.44 -5.14 3.11
N GLU A 63 11.62 -4.24 4.08
CA GLU A 63 12.56 -4.44 5.18
C GLU A 63 12.02 -5.52 6.14
N THR A 64 12.94 -6.24 6.76
CA THR A 64 12.63 -7.26 7.77
C THR A 64 13.44 -6.97 9.04
N ASP A 65 12.81 -7.14 10.20
CA ASP A 65 13.43 -6.97 11.52
C ASP A 65 14.07 -5.58 11.81
N THR A 66 13.58 -4.53 11.12
CA THR A 66 13.93 -3.12 11.41
C THR A 66 12.89 -2.48 12.31
N VAL A 67 13.26 -1.41 13.03
CA VAL A 67 12.30 -0.68 13.87
C VAL A 67 11.19 -0.08 13.01
N GLU A 68 11.54 0.40 11.83
CA GLU A 68 10.67 1.02 10.84
C GLU A 68 9.69 -0.01 10.26
N SER A 69 10.15 -1.18 9.84
CA SER A 69 9.25 -2.22 9.31
C SER A 69 8.34 -2.82 10.37
N ILE A 70 8.81 -2.98 11.61
CA ILE A 70 7.97 -3.41 12.74
C ILE A 70 6.86 -2.38 13.01
N ARG A 71 7.20 -1.07 13.01
CA ARG A 71 6.21 0.01 13.18
C ARG A 71 5.20 0.04 12.04
N LEU A 72 5.68 -0.06 10.80
CA LEU A 72 4.82 -0.09 9.62
C LEU A 72 3.86 -1.28 9.69
N ASN A 73 4.35 -2.48 9.96
CA ASN A 73 3.52 -3.69 10.06
C ASN A 73 2.47 -3.56 11.17
N ALA A 74 2.83 -3.04 12.35
CA ALA A 74 1.87 -2.79 13.42
C ALA A 74 0.80 -1.77 13.01
N TYR A 75 1.18 -0.71 12.29
CA TYR A 75 0.24 0.28 11.77
C TYR A 75 -0.73 -0.33 10.74
N LEU A 76 -0.21 -1.08 9.76
CA LEU A 76 -1.04 -1.76 8.74
C LEU A 76 -2.00 -2.77 9.38
N GLN A 77 -1.55 -3.51 10.40
CA GLN A 77 -2.41 -4.42 11.16
C GLN A 77 -3.51 -3.68 11.93
N GLY A 78 -3.19 -2.51 12.50
CA GLY A 78 -4.17 -1.64 13.16
C GLY A 78 -5.24 -1.15 12.19
N LEU A 79 -4.84 -0.67 11.01
CA LEU A 79 -5.76 -0.29 9.94
C LEU A 79 -6.64 -1.46 9.51
N GLN A 80 -6.06 -2.64 9.28
CA GLN A 80 -6.80 -3.84 8.91
C GLN A 80 -7.86 -4.19 9.96
N SER A 81 -7.49 -4.14 11.25
CA SER A 81 -8.40 -4.41 12.36
C SER A 81 -9.56 -3.40 12.40
N ALA A 82 -9.29 -2.13 12.13
CA ALA A 82 -10.30 -1.09 12.07
C ALA A 82 -11.27 -1.31 10.90
N TYR A 83 -10.77 -1.62 9.70
CA TYR A 83 -11.62 -1.92 8.54
C TYR A 83 -12.42 -3.20 8.72
N PHE A 84 -11.83 -4.25 9.30
CA PHE A 84 -12.55 -5.48 9.64
C PHE A 84 -13.69 -5.21 10.62
N GLY A 85 -13.44 -4.46 11.70
CA GLY A 85 -14.48 -4.09 12.67
C GLY A 85 -15.55 -3.19 12.08
N SER A 86 -15.18 -2.26 11.19
CA SER A 86 -16.11 -1.41 10.45
C SER A 86 -17.01 -2.23 9.53
N ALA A 87 -16.42 -3.15 8.74
CA ALA A 87 -17.15 -4.00 7.81
C ALA A 87 -18.20 -4.87 8.51
N ASN A 88 -17.82 -5.55 9.60
CA ASN A 88 -18.75 -6.36 10.39
C ASN A 88 -19.90 -5.52 10.96
N ARG A 89 -19.58 -4.34 11.54
CA ARG A 89 -20.63 -3.45 12.07
C ARG A 89 -21.60 -2.95 11.00
N GLN A 90 -21.11 -2.64 9.80
CA GLN A 90 -22.00 -2.21 8.73
C GLN A 90 -22.93 -3.34 8.29
N GLN A 91 -22.45 -4.58 8.23
CA GLN A 91 -23.28 -5.75 7.92
C GLN A 91 -24.35 -5.99 8.98
N ASP A 92 -23.99 -5.93 10.26
CA ASP A 92 -24.93 -6.14 11.38
C ASP A 92 -26.06 -5.10 11.41
N LEU A 93 -25.75 -3.86 11.02
CA LEU A 93 -26.68 -2.73 11.07
C LEU A 93 -27.45 -2.50 9.76
N GLY A 94 -27.17 -3.28 8.70
CA GLY A 94 -27.79 -3.11 7.37
C GLY A 94 -27.56 -1.73 6.75
N GLY A 95 -26.44 -1.08 7.07
CA GLY A 95 -26.15 0.31 6.69
C GLY A 95 -25.74 0.49 5.23
N ASN A 96 -25.86 1.73 4.72
CA ASN A 96 -25.27 2.09 3.43
C ASN A 96 -23.75 2.05 3.52
N HIS A 97 -23.16 1.31 2.60
CA HIS A 97 -21.78 0.88 2.65
C HIS A 97 -20.93 1.74 1.70
N TRP A 98 -19.78 2.22 2.19
CA TRP A 98 -18.78 2.85 1.32
C TRP A 98 -17.93 1.79 0.57
N PHE A 99 -17.97 0.52 1.01
CA PHE A 99 -17.57 -0.69 0.29
C PHE A 99 -18.38 -1.91 0.78
N CYS A 100 -18.65 -2.89 -0.09
CA CYS A 100 -19.50 -4.05 0.18
C CYS A 100 -18.73 -5.36 0.03
N MET A 101 -17.93 -5.69 1.05
CA MET A 101 -17.29 -6.99 1.12
C MET A 101 -18.27 -8.05 1.63
N ARG A 102 -18.58 -9.06 0.80
CA ARG A 102 -19.46 -10.17 1.19
C ARG A 102 -18.82 -11.07 2.24
N ASP A 103 -17.55 -11.43 2.03
CA ASP A 103 -16.77 -12.23 2.97
C ASP A 103 -15.83 -11.34 3.79
N THR A 104 -16.33 -10.79 4.90
CA THR A 104 -15.52 -9.94 5.78
C THR A 104 -14.40 -10.69 6.46
N MET A 105 -14.41 -12.03 6.47
CA MET A 105 -13.30 -12.80 7.02
C MET A 105 -12.02 -12.62 6.20
N ALA A 106 -12.12 -12.21 4.93
CA ALA A 106 -10.96 -11.81 4.12
C ALA A 106 -10.19 -10.62 4.72
N LEU A 107 -10.85 -9.77 5.52
CA LEU A 107 -10.23 -8.67 6.26
C LEU A 107 -9.69 -9.07 7.63
N ASP A 108 -9.94 -10.29 8.14
CA ASP A 108 -9.48 -10.70 9.47
C ASP A 108 -7.94 -10.67 9.54
N PRO A 109 -7.33 -9.77 10.33
CA PRO A 109 -5.88 -9.62 10.42
C PRO A 109 -5.16 -10.85 10.97
N LYS A 110 -5.87 -11.78 11.63
CA LYS A 110 -5.29 -13.04 12.09
C LYS A 110 -5.24 -14.10 11.00
N ARG A 111 -6.19 -14.07 10.05
CA ARG A 111 -6.30 -15.04 8.96
C ARG A 111 -5.55 -14.59 7.72
N HIS A 112 -5.62 -13.29 7.42
CA HIS A 112 -5.04 -12.68 6.22
C HIS A 112 -4.22 -11.45 6.61
N PRO A 113 -3.13 -11.60 7.40
CA PRO A 113 -2.31 -10.47 7.85
C PRO A 113 -1.72 -9.65 6.70
N GLU A 114 -1.65 -10.21 5.49
CA GLU A 114 -1.11 -9.57 4.30
C GLU A 114 -2.15 -8.82 3.46
N PHE A 115 -3.44 -8.84 3.84
CA PHE A 115 -4.53 -8.26 3.06
C PHE A 115 -4.28 -6.78 2.73
N ILE A 116 -3.95 -5.96 3.73
CA ILE A 116 -3.73 -4.52 3.51
C ILE A 116 -2.49 -4.25 2.64
N LYS A 117 -1.38 -4.98 2.86
CA LYS A 117 -0.19 -4.88 1.99
C LYS A 117 -0.57 -5.18 0.53
N LYS A 118 -1.31 -6.29 0.30
CA LYS A 118 -1.80 -6.66 -1.04
C LYS A 118 -2.72 -5.58 -1.62
N MET A 119 -3.64 -5.03 -0.82
CA MET A 119 -4.56 -3.98 -1.26
C MET A 119 -3.83 -2.72 -1.73
N ILE A 120 -2.84 -2.25 -0.95
CA ILE A 120 -2.03 -1.08 -1.33
C ILE A 120 -1.33 -1.34 -2.66
N TRP A 121 -0.71 -2.51 -2.84
CA TRP A 121 -0.08 -2.87 -4.12
C TRP A 121 -1.07 -2.96 -5.27
N THR A 122 -2.25 -3.55 -5.07
CA THR A 122 -3.32 -3.60 -6.09
C THR A 122 -3.72 -2.19 -6.54
N VAL A 123 -3.87 -1.26 -5.59
CA VAL A 123 -4.21 0.14 -5.91
C VAL A 123 -3.07 0.81 -6.68
N LEU A 124 -1.82 0.60 -6.28
CA LEU A 124 -0.67 1.16 -6.98
C LEU A 124 -0.55 0.62 -8.42
N GLU A 125 -0.76 -0.69 -8.63
CA GLU A 125 -0.82 -1.30 -9.96
C GLU A 125 -1.93 -0.69 -10.82
N LYS A 126 -3.15 -0.65 -10.28
CA LYS A 126 -4.33 -0.07 -10.95
C LYS A 126 -4.09 1.40 -11.30
N THR A 127 -3.46 2.15 -10.41
CA THR A 127 -3.14 3.57 -10.60
C THR A 127 -2.09 3.75 -11.68
N ALA A 128 -1.00 2.97 -11.64
CA ALA A 128 0.05 3.05 -12.66
C ALA A 128 -0.51 2.81 -14.07
N LYS A 129 -1.48 1.89 -14.19
CA LYS A 129 -2.14 1.56 -15.45
C LYS A 129 -3.20 2.59 -15.89
N ASN A 130 -4.12 2.95 -15.00
CA ASN A 130 -5.34 3.69 -15.35
C ASN A 130 -5.20 5.21 -15.15
N ASP A 131 -4.31 5.64 -14.25
CA ASP A 131 -4.00 7.04 -14.01
C ASP A 131 -2.49 7.27 -13.85
N PRO A 132 -1.69 7.05 -14.91
CA PRO A 132 -0.22 7.13 -14.83
C PRO A 132 0.27 8.50 -14.35
N GLN A 133 -0.54 9.56 -14.44
CA GLN A 133 -0.18 10.91 -14.00
C GLN A 133 -0.54 11.21 -12.54
N LYS A 134 -1.30 10.34 -11.84
CA LYS A 134 -1.77 10.55 -10.45
C LYS A 134 -0.66 11.02 -9.52
N PHE A 135 0.47 10.31 -9.56
CA PHE A 135 1.63 10.54 -8.71
C PHE A 135 2.77 11.30 -9.40
N ARG A 136 2.69 11.58 -10.71
CA ARG A 136 3.70 12.36 -11.44
C ARG A 136 3.38 13.85 -11.48
N ARG A 137 2.10 14.19 -11.51
CA ARG A 137 1.62 15.59 -11.57
C ARG A 137 2.09 16.40 -10.36
N ALA A 138 2.19 17.72 -10.57
CA ALA A 138 2.63 18.67 -9.56
C ALA A 138 3.99 18.28 -8.93
N ASN A 139 4.94 17.88 -9.79
CA ASN A 139 6.28 17.47 -9.40
C ASN A 139 6.28 16.39 -8.30
N TYR A 140 5.49 15.34 -8.52
CA TYR A 140 5.35 14.21 -7.61
C TYR A 140 4.80 14.52 -6.21
N ALA A 141 4.29 15.72 -5.92
CA ALA A 141 3.78 16.07 -4.59
C ALA A 141 2.75 15.06 -4.04
N GLY A 142 1.96 14.44 -4.92
CA GLY A 142 1.00 13.40 -4.55
C GLY A 142 1.63 12.11 -4.02
N SER A 143 2.83 11.72 -4.45
CA SER A 143 3.52 10.52 -3.93
C SER A 143 4.05 10.72 -2.51
N PHE A 144 4.27 11.97 -2.09
CA PHE A 144 4.66 12.32 -0.73
C PHE A 144 3.44 12.45 0.19
N GLY A 145 2.44 13.21 -0.23
CA GLY A 145 1.37 13.65 0.67
C GLY A 145 0.22 12.65 0.86
N VAL A 146 0.06 11.65 -0.03
CA VAL A 146 -1.04 10.69 0.06
C VAL A 146 -0.87 9.78 1.27
N SER A 147 -1.96 9.56 2.00
CA SER A 147 -1.99 8.67 3.15
C SER A 147 -2.38 7.24 2.75
N ILE A 148 -1.88 6.28 3.52
CA ILE A 148 -2.09 4.84 3.29
C ILE A 148 -3.56 4.45 3.51
N ASP A 149 -4.23 5.04 4.49
CA ASP A 149 -5.66 4.83 4.71
C ASP A 149 -6.47 5.24 3.47
N TYR A 150 -6.18 6.39 2.86
CA TYR A 150 -6.89 6.85 1.66
C TYR A 150 -6.67 5.95 0.43
N ILE A 151 -5.47 5.36 0.32
CA ILE A 151 -5.17 4.32 -0.69
C ILE A 151 -6.00 3.08 -0.42
N ILE A 152 -6.07 2.62 0.82
CA ILE A 152 -6.85 1.44 1.22
C ILE A 152 -8.34 1.68 0.98
N GLU A 153 -8.86 2.86 1.32
CA GLU A 153 -10.26 3.20 1.11
C GLU A 153 -10.63 3.12 -0.37
N TYR A 154 -9.80 3.69 -1.25
CA TYR A 154 -9.99 3.59 -2.69
C TYR A 154 -9.94 2.13 -3.18
N GLY A 155 -9.01 1.33 -2.65
CA GLY A 155 -8.90 -0.08 -2.96
C GLY A 155 -10.15 -0.86 -2.54
N LEU A 156 -10.60 -0.69 -1.30
CA LEU A 156 -11.81 -1.34 -0.77
C LEU A 156 -13.05 -0.96 -1.59
N GLN A 157 -13.21 0.32 -1.90
CA GLN A 157 -14.37 0.77 -2.66
C GLN A 157 -14.39 0.21 -4.09
N THR A 158 -13.22 0.09 -4.74
CA THR A 158 -13.17 -0.33 -6.15
C THR A 158 -13.04 -1.84 -6.35
N GLU A 159 -12.47 -2.57 -5.40
CA GLU A 159 -12.37 -4.04 -5.45
C GLU A 159 -13.57 -4.73 -4.80
N TYR A 160 -14.28 -4.03 -3.90
CA TYR A 160 -15.51 -4.50 -3.27
C TYR A 160 -16.62 -3.44 -3.39
N PRO A 161 -17.03 -3.05 -4.60
CA PRO A 161 -18.05 -2.03 -4.77
C PRO A 161 -19.42 -2.52 -4.34
N CYS A 162 -20.20 -1.61 -3.74
CA CYS A 162 -21.62 -1.83 -3.47
C CYS A 162 -22.51 -1.64 -4.70
N TYR A 163 -22.04 -0.82 -5.62
CA TYR A 163 -22.73 -0.39 -6.82
C TYR A 163 -21.77 -0.49 -8.00
N ASP A 164 -22.25 -0.99 -9.13
CA ASP A 164 -21.48 -1.04 -10.37
C ASP A 164 -22.27 -0.36 -11.50
N PRO A 165 -21.88 0.85 -11.95
CA PRO A 165 -20.70 1.62 -11.52
C PRO A 165 -20.89 2.31 -10.14
N ILE A 166 -19.78 2.65 -9.48
CA ILE A 166 -19.79 3.41 -8.22
C ILE A 166 -20.32 4.84 -8.47
N PRO A 167 -21.39 5.28 -7.77
CA PRO A 167 -21.97 6.62 -7.90
C PRO A 167 -20.94 7.73 -7.67
N LYS A 168 -20.99 8.79 -8.50
CA LYS A 168 -20.00 9.89 -8.48
C LYS A 168 -19.92 10.62 -7.14
N ASP A 169 -21.04 10.73 -6.44
CA ASP A 169 -21.16 11.34 -5.11
C ASP A 169 -20.52 10.49 -4.00
N LEU A 170 -20.28 9.20 -4.27
CA LEU A 170 -19.58 8.29 -3.36
C LEU A 170 -18.09 8.12 -3.72
N GLN A 171 -17.66 8.60 -4.88
CA GLN A 171 -16.28 8.47 -5.35
C GLN A 171 -15.33 9.36 -4.53
N LEU A 172 -14.18 8.80 -4.17
CA LEU A 172 -13.13 9.53 -3.46
C LEU A 172 -12.53 10.61 -4.37
N PRO A 173 -12.44 11.87 -3.89
CA PRO A 173 -11.86 12.96 -4.66
C PRO A 173 -10.47 12.65 -5.20
N SER A 174 -10.17 13.15 -6.39
CA SER A 174 -8.87 13.01 -7.04
C SER A 174 -8.48 11.59 -7.46
N TRP A 175 -9.30 10.56 -7.27
CA TRP A 175 -9.11 9.22 -7.81
C TRP A 175 -9.92 9.01 -9.09
N LYS A 176 -9.45 8.12 -9.97
CA LYS A 176 -10.18 7.70 -11.16
C LYS A 176 -10.88 6.37 -10.88
N TYR A 177 -12.13 6.24 -11.33
CA TYR A 177 -12.97 5.06 -11.16
C TYR A 177 -13.24 4.41 -12.52
#